data_AF-A0A350I618-F1
#
_entry.id   AF-A0A350I618-F1
#
_cell.length_a   1.000
_cell.length_b   1.000
_cell.length_c   1.000
_cell.angle_alpha   90.00
_cell.angle_beta   90.00
_cell.angle_gamma   90.00
#
_symmetry.space_group_name_H-M   'P 1'
#
loop_
_entity.id
_entity.type
_entity.pdbx_description
1 polymer ?
#
loop_
_entity_poly.entity_id
_entity_poly.type
_entity_poly.pdbx_seq_one_letter_code
_entity_poly.pdbx_strand_id
1 'polypeptide(L)'
;MEKNFPDQISDLPVKMFKLVSGESIIAYTHDLDDESNGALIGIEEPMKVQVEDLDSHYVMTPWLPFSNQKLHVLEDFNVMVTTDVTDDVKAHYMKIILDEIQTDKEMVEEQMKIMKGNSTTH
;
A
#
# COMPACT_ATOMS: atom_id res chain seq x y z
N MET A 1 23.53 -1.40 5.26
CA MET A 1 22.42 -1.02 6.14
C MET A 1 21.77 -2.30 6.63
N GLU A 2 21.78 -2.54 7.93
CA GLU A 2 20.97 -3.59 8.54
C GLU A 2 19.50 -3.24 8.25
N LYS A 3 18.79 -4.15 7.56
CA LYS A 3 17.35 -4.01 7.40
C LYS A 3 16.72 -4.44 8.72
N ASN A 4 16.44 -3.47 9.58
CA ASN A 4 15.62 -3.69 10.77
C ASN A 4 14.18 -3.81 10.32
N PHE A 5 13.78 -5.04 9.98
CA PHE A 5 12.37 -5.34 9.78
C PHE A 5 11.65 -5.27 11.13
N PRO A 6 10.38 -4.83 11.16
CA PRO A 6 9.60 -4.86 12.38
C PRO A 6 9.47 -6.30 12.89
N ASP A 7 9.70 -6.50 14.19
CA ASP A 7 9.64 -7.82 14.83
C ASP A 7 8.18 -8.28 15.02
N GLN A 8 7.26 -7.32 15.22
CA GLN A 8 5.83 -7.56 15.39
C GLN A 8 5.01 -6.75 14.40
N ILE A 9 3.79 -7.23 14.11
CA ILE A 9 2.83 -6.52 13.24
C ILE A 9 2.48 -5.13 13.79
N SER A 10 2.49 -4.98 15.12
CA SER A 10 2.25 -3.71 15.82
C SER A 10 3.26 -2.64 15.41
N ASP A 11 4.49 -3.05 15.10
CA ASP A 11 5.61 -2.16 14.83
C ASP A 11 5.64 -1.69 13.36
N LEU A 12 4.74 -2.21 12.51
CA LEU A 12 4.59 -1.68 11.16
C LEU A 12 4.06 -0.24 11.21
N PRO A 13 4.75 0.72 10.55
CA PRO A 13 4.29 2.10 10.44
C PRO A 13 3.18 2.19 9.38
N VAL A 14 2.02 1.62 9.68
CA VAL A 14 0.83 1.67 8.83
C VAL A 14 -0.21 2.53 9.52
N LYS A 15 -0.69 3.54 8.80
CA LYS A 15 -1.69 4.50 9.30
C LYS A 15 -2.88 4.59 8.37
N MET A 16 -4.00 5.00 8.93
CA MET A 16 -5.21 5.35 8.19
C MET A 16 -5.37 6.86 8.14
N PHE A 17 -5.72 7.36 6.97
CA PHE A 17 -5.95 8.78 6.69
C PHE A 17 -7.38 8.98 6.21
N LYS A 18 -8.08 9.94 6.81
CA LYS A 18 -9.27 10.55 6.24
C LYS A 18 -8.84 11.78 5.48
N LEU A 19 -9.03 11.80 4.17
CA LEU A 19 -8.66 12.92 3.30
C LEU A 19 -9.78 13.97 3.25
N VAL A 20 -9.41 15.22 2.95
CA VAL A 20 -10.35 16.32 2.72
C VAL A 20 -11.30 16.04 1.54
N SER A 21 -10.87 15.20 0.59
CA SER A 21 -11.72 14.70 -0.50
C SER A 21 -12.89 13.83 -0.02
N GLY A 22 -12.90 13.41 1.25
CA GLY A 22 -13.85 12.48 1.82
C GLY A 22 -13.41 11.01 1.69
N GLU A 23 -12.32 10.72 0.99
CA GLU A 23 -11.77 9.37 0.89
C GLU A 23 -11.11 8.94 2.19
N SER A 24 -11.18 7.64 2.48
CA SER A 24 -10.41 7.02 3.55
C SER A 24 -9.36 6.13 2.90
N ILE A 25 -8.09 6.28 3.29
CA ILE A 25 -7.00 5.44 2.79
C ILE A 25 -6.21 4.83 3.95
N ILE A 26 -5.57 3.68 3.70
CA ILE A 26 -4.58 3.06 4.57
C ILE A 26 -3.28 2.91 3.77
N ALA A 27 -2.15 3.20 4.40
CA ALA A 27 -0.85 3.13 3.73
C ALA A 27 0.28 2.87 4.72
N TYR A 28 1.37 2.28 4.23
CA TYR A 28 2.66 2.31 4.91
C TYR A 28 3.20 3.74 4.88
N THR A 29 3.66 4.25 6.01
CA THR A 29 4.11 5.64 6.15
C THR A 29 5.60 5.72 6.31
N HIS A 30 6.19 6.69 5.61
CA HIS A 30 7.60 7.03 5.70
C HIS A 30 7.75 8.42 6.29
N ASP A 31 8.70 8.57 7.19
CA ASP A 31 9.15 9.90 7.62
C ASP A 31 9.95 10.51 6.46
N LEU A 32 9.44 11.59 5.88
CA LEU A 32 10.16 12.40 4.91
C LEU A 32 10.95 13.45 5.70
N ASP A 33 12.24 13.60 5.40
CA ASP A 33 13.21 14.42 6.14
C ASP A 33 12.65 15.77 6.65
N ASP A 34 13.21 16.23 7.77
CA ASP A 34 12.83 17.43 8.56
C ASP A 34 12.70 18.73 7.75
N GLU A 35 13.26 18.81 6.55
CA GLU A 35 13.15 19.98 5.66
C GLU A 35 11.69 20.32 5.30
N SER A 36 10.80 19.32 5.35
CA SER A 36 9.37 19.50 5.10
C SER A 36 8.60 20.10 6.27
N ASN A 37 9.20 20.26 7.46
CA ASN A 37 8.53 20.66 8.71
C ASN A 37 7.25 19.85 9.02
N GLY A 38 7.18 18.58 8.59
CA GLY A 38 6.00 17.73 8.77
C GLY A 38 4.84 18.01 7.81
N ALA A 39 5.03 18.90 6.82
CA ALA A 39 4.00 19.20 5.82
C ALA A 39 3.84 18.10 4.76
N LEU A 40 4.83 17.21 4.61
CA LEU A 40 4.83 16.13 3.64
C LEU A 40 4.84 14.78 4.35
N ILE A 41 3.97 13.89 3.90
CA ILE A 41 3.82 12.52 4.42
C ILE A 41 4.16 11.57 3.28
N GLY A 42 5.18 10.72 3.47
CA GLY A 42 5.50 9.66 2.53
C GLY A 42 4.54 8.50 2.74
N ILE A 43 3.86 8.07 1.68
CA ILE A 43 2.94 6.93 1.72
C ILE A 43 3.30 5.90 0.66
N GLU A 44 3.31 4.64 1.04
CA GLU A 44 3.61 3.51 0.16
C GLU A 44 2.45 2.52 0.15
N GLU A 45 2.17 1.96 -1.04
CA GLU A 45 1.08 1.03 -1.33
C GLU A 45 -0.27 1.52 -0.75
N PRO A 46 -0.72 2.75 -1.09
CA PRO A 46 -1.94 3.29 -0.51
C PRO A 46 -3.18 2.57 -1.04
N MET A 47 -4.04 2.16 -0.12
CA MET A 47 -5.30 1.46 -0.41
C MET A 47 -6.48 2.31 0.06
N LYS A 48 -7.45 2.50 -0.81
CA LYS A 48 -8.75 3.09 -0.49
C LYS A 48 -9.59 2.12 0.32
N VAL A 49 -10.14 2.59 1.43
CA VAL A 49 -11.05 1.85 2.31
C VAL A 49 -12.48 2.30 2.03
N GLN A 50 -13.35 1.35 1.66
CA GLN A 50 -14.77 1.60 1.46
C GLN A 50 -15.56 0.68 2.39
N VAL A 51 -16.52 1.24 3.12
CA VAL A 51 -17.47 0.46 3.93
C VAL A 51 -18.65 0.12 3.03
N GLU A 52 -19.00 -1.15 2.95
CA GLU A 52 -20.18 -1.62 2.22
C GLU A 52 -21.42 -1.51 3.13
N ASP A 53 -22.53 -1.03 2.56
CA ASP A 53 -23.77 -0.69 3.30
C ASP A 53 -24.44 -1.89 4.01
N LEU A 54 -24.02 -3.12 3.66
CA LEU A 54 -24.51 -4.35 4.26
C LEU A 54 -23.42 -4.92 5.17
N ASP A 55 -23.74 -5.02 6.45
CA ASP A 55 -22.97 -5.73 7.49
C ASP A 55 -21.66 -5.09 7.97
N SER A 56 -21.44 -3.78 7.76
CA SER A 56 -20.23 -3.07 8.23
C SER A 56 -18.91 -3.68 7.75
N HIS A 57 -18.96 -4.43 6.65
CA HIS A 57 -17.76 -4.93 5.99
C HIS A 57 -17.06 -3.77 5.30
N TYR A 58 -15.73 -3.84 5.25
CA TYR A 58 -14.94 -2.92 4.47
C TYR A 58 -14.14 -3.67 3.42
N VAL A 59 -13.91 -3.00 2.29
CA VAL A 59 -13.02 -3.48 1.24
C VAL A 59 -11.88 -2.49 1.06
N MET A 60 -10.71 -3.05 0.75
CA MET A 60 -9.51 -2.29 0.42
C MET A 60 -9.23 -2.47 -1.07
N THR A 61 -9.11 -1.36 -1.80
CA THR A 61 -8.74 -1.36 -3.22
C THR A 61 -7.57 -0.39 -3.46
N PRO A 62 -6.72 -0.60 -4.47
CA PRO A 62 -5.63 0.34 -4.75
C PRO A 62 -6.16 1.77 -4.90
N TRP A 63 -5.57 2.73 -4.17
CA TRP A 63 -6.01 4.13 -4.25
C TRP A 63 -5.66 4.75 -5.60
N LEU A 64 -4.51 4.36 -6.17
CA LEU A 64 -3.99 4.83 -7.45
C LEU A 64 -3.80 3.65 -8.43
N PRO A 65 -4.88 3.03 -8.92
CA PRO A 65 -4.84 1.74 -9.65
C PRO A 65 -4.11 1.79 -11.00
N PHE A 66 -3.83 2.99 -11.52
CA PHE A 66 -3.13 3.19 -12.80
C PHE A 66 -1.71 3.71 -12.61
N SER A 67 -1.27 3.87 -11.36
CA SER A 67 0.10 4.27 -11.06
C SER A 67 1.04 3.09 -11.28
N ASN A 68 2.19 3.36 -11.89
CA ASN A 68 3.32 2.42 -11.94
C ASN A 68 4.31 2.65 -10.77
N GLN A 69 4.01 3.61 -9.91
CA GLN A 69 4.75 3.92 -8.69
C GLN A 69 3.92 3.49 -7.48
N LYS A 70 4.62 3.06 -6.43
CA LYS A 70 4.02 2.61 -5.17
C LYS A 70 4.25 3.59 -4.03
N LEU A 71 5.31 4.40 -4.13
CA LEU A 71 5.67 5.46 -3.19
C LEU A 71 5.15 6.81 -3.70
N HIS A 72 4.40 7.50 -2.84
CA HIS A 72 3.78 8.79 -3.12
C HIS A 72 4.00 9.76 -1.96
N VAL A 73 3.72 11.04 -2.22
CA VAL A 73 3.78 12.11 -1.22
C VAL A 73 2.38 12.70 -1.06
N LEU A 74 1.96 12.86 0.18
CA LEU A 74 0.72 13.52 0.56
C LEU A 74 1.04 14.76 1.38
N GLU A 75 0.46 15.90 1.01
CA GLU A 75 0.55 17.11 1.83
C GLU A 75 -0.42 17.01 3.01
N ASP A 76 0.04 17.40 4.21
CA ASP A 76 -0.70 17.29 5.46
C ASP A 76 -2.05 18.03 5.45
N PHE A 77 -2.14 19.17 4.77
CA PHE A 77 -3.38 19.94 4.65
C PHE A 77 -4.48 19.23 3.86
N ASN A 78 -4.14 18.18 3.10
CA ASN A 78 -5.12 17.32 2.43
C ASN A 78 -5.65 16.21 3.36
N VAL A 79 -5.11 16.10 4.58
CA VAL A 79 -5.51 15.14 5.59
C VAL A 79 -6.39 15.80 6.64
N MET A 80 -7.59 15.26 6.84
CA MET A 80 -8.48 15.66 7.93
C MET A 80 -8.14 14.96 9.24
N VAL A 81 -7.86 13.65 9.17
CA VAL A 81 -7.60 12.81 10.34
C VAL A 81 -6.55 11.77 9.99
N THR A 82 -5.57 11.62 10.87
CA THR A 82 -4.62 10.50 10.87
C THR A 82 -4.90 9.66 12.12
N THR A 83 -4.96 8.34 11.96
CA THR A 83 -5.12 7.41 13.08
C THR A 83 -4.26 6.17 12.90
N ASP A 84 -3.86 5.60 14.03
CA ASP A 84 -3.30 4.27 14.06
C ASP A 84 -4.37 3.23 13.71
N VAL A 85 -3.89 2.08 13.28
CA VAL A 85 -4.70 0.96 12.78
C VAL A 85 -4.48 -0.24 13.69
N THR A 86 -5.53 -1.03 13.93
CA THR A 86 -5.41 -2.26 14.72
C THR A 86 -4.57 -3.31 14.01
N ASP A 87 -3.93 -4.20 14.76
CA ASP A 87 -3.05 -5.24 14.24
C ASP A 87 -3.74 -6.16 13.22
N ASP A 88 -5.01 -6.51 13.45
CA ASP A 88 -5.80 -7.32 12.52
C ASP A 88 -5.96 -6.64 11.15
N VAL A 89 -6.19 -5.33 11.14
CA VAL A 89 -6.34 -4.55 9.91
C VAL A 89 -4.98 -4.34 9.23
N LYS A 90 -3.90 -4.12 10.00
CA LYS A 90 -2.53 -4.09 9.46
C LYS A 90 -2.17 -5.42 8.80
N ALA A 91 -2.49 -6.55 9.43
CA ALA A 91 -2.25 -7.88 8.88
C ALA A 91 -3.07 -8.11 7.61
N HIS A 92 -4.34 -7.69 7.58
CA HIS A 92 -5.19 -7.78 6.39
C HIS A 92 -4.63 -6.96 5.22
N TYR A 93 -4.25 -5.71 5.48
CA TYR A 93 -3.59 -4.82 4.52
C TYR A 93 -2.30 -5.44 3.95
N MET A 94 -1.44 -5.98 4.82
CA MET A 94 -0.20 -6.64 4.41
C MET A 94 -0.42 -7.89 3.59
N LYS A 95 -1.44 -8.67 3.93
CA LYS A 95 -1.80 -9.84 3.14
C LYS A 95 -2.14 -9.46 1.69
N ILE A 96 -2.96 -8.43 1.49
CA ILE A 96 -3.35 -7.97 0.15
C ILE A 96 -2.11 -7.61 -0.68
N ILE A 97 -1.19 -6.82 -0.11
CA ILE A 97 0.02 -6.38 -0.80
C ILE A 97 0.95 -7.57 -1.14
N LEU A 98 1.12 -8.52 -0.21
CA LEU A 98 1.97 -9.68 -0.46
C LEU A 98 1.37 -10.62 -1.52
N ASP A 99 0.05 -10.81 -1.49
CA ASP A 99 -0.68 -11.61 -2.49
C ASP A 99 -0.56 -10.98 -3.89
N GLU A 100 -0.65 -9.65 -4.00
CA GLU A 100 -0.44 -8.91 -5.27
C GLU A 100 0.99 -9.09 -5.78
N ILE A 101 2.01 -8.91 -4.93
CA ILE A 101 3.42 -9.11 -5.30
C ILE A 101 3.69 -10.54 -5.77
N GLN A 102 3.06 -11.53 -5.13
CA GLN A 102 3.20 -12.93 -5.54
C GLN A 102 2.56 -13.16 -6.91
N THR A 103 1.35 -12.65 -7.12
CA THR A 103 0.62 -12.78 -8.39
C THR A 103 1.41 -12.16 -9.55
N ASP A 104 1.97 -10.96 -9.35
CA ASP A 104 2.79 -10.28 -10.37
C ASP A 104 4.03 -11.09 -10.75
N LYS A 105 4.71 -11.69 -9.76
CA LYS A 105 5.89 -12.54 -10.02
C LYS A 105 5.52 -13.77 -10.83
N GLU A 106 4.43 -14.45 -10.46
CA GLU A 106 3.96 -15.64 -11.16
C GLU A 106 3.62 -15.32 -12.63
N MET A 107 2.95 -14.19 -12.88
CA MET A 107 2.65 -13.71 -14.23
C MET A 107 3.91 -13.40 -15.05
N VAL A 108 4.91 -12.75 -14.44
CA VAL A 108 6.19 -12.45 -15.11
C VAL A 108 6.96 -13.74 -15.44
N GLU A 109 7.00 -14.70 -14.51
CA GLU A 109 7.64 -15.99 -14.76
C GLU A 109 6.97 -16.78 -15.89
N GLU A 110 5.63 -16.75 -15.95
CA GLU A 110 4.88 -17.38 -17.03
C GLU A 110 5.17 -16.73 -18.39
N GLN A 111 5.17 -15.39 -18.47
CA GLN A 111 5.54 -14.66 -19.69
C GLN A 111 6.97 -14.99 -20.15
N MET A 112 7.92 -15.10 -19.21
CA MET A 112 9.30 -15.49 -19.52
C MET A 112 9.40 -16.91 -20.07
N LYS A 113 8.61 -17.87 -19.55
CA LYS A 113 8.56 -19.25 -20.06
C LYS A 113 8.02 -19.29 -21.50
N ILE A 114 6.94 -18.56 -21.77
CA ILE A 114 6.35 -18.46 -23.12
C ILE A 114 7.36 -17.87 -24.12
N MET A 115 8.05 -16.78 -23.74
CA MET A 115 9.02 -16.11 -24.61
C MET A 115 10.26 -16.97 -24.90
N LYS A 116 10.72 -17.78 -23.94
CA LYS A 116 11.82 -18.74 -24.16
C LYS A 116 11.38 -19.95 -24.99
N GLY A 117 10.15 -20.42 -24.82
CA GLY A 117 9.59 -21.56 -25.57
C GLY A 117 9.43 -21.30 -27.07
N ASN A 118 9.25 -20.04 -27.49
CA ASN A 118 9.12 -19.67 -28.90
C ASN A 118 10.46 -19.39 -29.62
N SER A 119 11.60 -19.49 -28.93
CA SER A 119 12.92 -19.14 -29.49
C SER A 119 13.68 -20.32 -30.12
N THR A 120 13.14 -21.56 -30.07
CA THR A 120 13.81 -22.77 -30.58
C THR A 120 13.24 -23.32 -31.90
N THR A 121 12.53 -22.51 -32.67
CA THR A 121 11.98 -22.96 -33.97
C THR A 121 12.48 -22.09 -35.11
N HIS A 122 13.77 -22.19 -35.46
CA HIS A 122 14.31 -21.83 -36.77
C HIS A 122 15.57 -22.61 -37.08
#